data_AF-A0AA38MNY8-F1
#
_entry.id   AF-A0AA38MNY8-F1
#
_cell.length_a   1.000
_cell.length_b   1.000
_cell.length_c   1.000
_cell.angle_alpha   90.00
_cell.angle_beta   90.00
_cell.angle_gamma   90.00
#
_symmetry.space_group_name_H-M   'P 1'
#
loop_
_entity.id
_entity.type
_entity.pdbx_description
1 polymer ?
#
loop_
_entity_poly.entity_id
_entity_poly.type
_entity_poly.pdbx_seq_one_letter_code
_entity_poly.pdbx_strand_id
1 'polypeptide(L)'
;MEEVLLDFANIPVEPPDVRSTCLQCERPTSVCWCVSLPTPPLCPRSRIILLQHPAEEKRCLRTAPMLRFGLSENKCLIYKGKRFPGRRRDLETILQEPNTILLYPSPDAVDLKSLLQNNNAETSFNLVLIDGTWPQAKAIFSSNPILHKIKQVKLITHSVSNYIIRTQPTEGCLSTLETATEALILLENDDGYRNLLRPLQTLCDFQLQNGAVSHQSKEFLISNNQYPKRIGKRLNKHKRSLGLPVRAGLPLDGDSSYRKPTRTIYTSLTNTPSETRPLRSRSELVLTMSS
;
A
#
# COMPACT_ATOMS: atom_id res chain seq x y z
N MET A 1 43.23 24.99 27.87
CA MET A 1 42.22 23.95 27.52
C MET A 1 40.81 24.53 27.63
N GLU A 2 40.53 25.36 28.63
CA GLU A 2 39.26 26.12 28.76
C GLU A 2 39.04 27.17 27.66
N GLU A 3 40.08 27.90 27.24
CA GLU A 3 39.95 28.91 26.16
C GLU A 3 39.50 28.32 24.83
N VAL A 4 39.99 27.12 24.49
CA VAL A 4 39.62 26.42 23.26
C VAL A 4 38.14 26.00 23.28
N LEU A 5 37.62 25.61 24.44
CA LEU A 5 36.20 25.25 24.61
C LEU A 5 35.28 26.48 24.54
N LEU A 6 35.74 27.63 25.06
CA LEU A 6 35.05 28.90 24.95
C LEU A 6 34.99 29.39 23.49
N ASP A 7 36.06 29.20 22.72
CA ASP A 7 36.08 29.52 21.29
C ASP A 7 35.08 28.67 20.49
N PHE A 8 34.96 27.38 20.79
CA PHE A 8 33.93 26.52 20.16
C PHE A 8 32.50 26.88 20.58
N ALA A 9 32.29 27.34 21.82
CA ALA A 9 30.99 27.75 22.31
C ALA A 9 30.52 29.09 21.71
N ASN A 10 31.46 29.92 21.24
CA ASN A 10 31.19 31.23 20.66
C ASN A 10 31.08 31.21 19.12
N ILE A 11 31.16 30.04 18.47
CA ILE A 11 30.88 29.94 17.04
C ILE A 11 29.38 30.22 16.84
N PRO A 12 28.99 31.31 16.15
CA PRO A 12 27.60 31.54 15.83
C PRO A 12 27.11 30.38 14.96
N VAL A 13 26.15 29.62 15.48
CA VAL A 13 25.46 28.60 14.68
C VAL A 13 24.60 29.38 13.68
N GLU A 14 25.13 29.61 12.48
CA GLU A 14 24.32 30.08 11.37
C GLU A 14 23.15 29.11 11.21
N PRO A 15 21.90 29.58 11.34
CA PRO A 15 20.76 28.71 11.22
C PRO A 15 20.81 28.05 9.83
N PRO A 16 20.66 26.72 9.74
CA PRO A 16 20.80 26.03 8.48
C PRO A 16 19.81 26.60 7.46
N ASP A 17 20.28 26.88 6.24
CA ASP A 17 19.45 27.38 5.14
C ASP A 17 18.25 26.44 4.93
N VAL A 18 17.06 26.90 5.35
CA VAL A 18 15.84 26.11 5.28
C VAL A 18 15.26 26.29 3.89
N ARG A 19 15.32 25.25 3.06
CA ARG A 19 14.73 25.27 1.73
C ARG A 19 13.24 25.61 1.82
N SER A 20 12.76 26.52 0.97
CA SER A 20 11.34 26.82 0.87
C SER A 20 10.53 25.55 0.57
N THR A 21 9.40 25.37 1.25
CA THR A 21 8.49 24.23 1.07
C THR A 21 7.17 24.68 0.46
N CYS A 22 6.56 23.80 -0.34
CA CYS A 22 5.23 24.00 -0.88
C CYS A 22 4.19 23.94 0.25
N LEU A 23 3.31 24.94 0.35
CA LEU A 23 2.25 25.01 1.36
C LEU A 23 1.20 23.90 1.22
N GLN A 24 1.10 23.26 0.04
CA GLN A 24 0.11 22.23 -0.22
C GLN A 24 0.65 20.81 0.02
N CYS A 25 1.76 20.43 -0.61
CA CYS A 25 2.34 19.08 -0.43
C CYS A 25 3.44 18.98 0.61
N GLU A 26 3.86 20.10 1.22
CA GLU A 26 4.92 20.20 2.24
C GLU A 26 6.31 19.75 1.76
N ARG A 27 6.49 19.53 0.45
CA ARG A 27 7.79 19.17 -0.15
C ARG A 27 8.61 20.42 -0.46
N PRO A 28 9.96 20.33 -0.49
CA PRO A 28 10.78 21.41 -1.02
C PRO A 28 10.30 21.84 -2.41
N THR A 29 10.29 23.15 -2.68
CA THR A 29 9.75 23.71 -3.93
C THR A 29 10.35 23.07 -5.18
N SER A 30 11.65 22.76 -5.15
CA SER A 30 12.37 22.11 -6.26
C SER A 30 11.87 20.71 -6.61
N VAL A 31 11.17 20.03 -5.69
CA VAL A 31 10.73 18.62 -5.84
C VAL A 31 9.21 18.48 -5.66
N CYS A 32 8.50 19.60 -5.78
CA CYS A 32 7.06 19.70 -5.65
C CYS A 32 6.36 19.06 -6.85
N TRP A 33 5.36 18.22 -6.60
CA TRP A 33 4.53 17.59 -7.64
C TRP A 33 3.18 18.29 -7.84
N CYS A 34 2.86 19.34 -7.06
CA CYS A 34 1.57 20.02 -7.13
C CYS A 34 1.30 20.67 -8.50
N VAL A 35 2.34 21.04 -9.25
CA VAL A 35 2.21 21.57 -10.62
C VAL A 35 1.53 20.59 -11.56
N SER A 36 1.61 19.29 -11.28
CA SER A 36 1.06 18.22 -12.11
C SER A 36 -0.33 17.76 -11.66
N LEU A 37 -0.91 18.41 -10.64
CA LEU A 37 -2.26 18.09 -10.21
C LEU A 37 -3.30 18.52 -11.27
N PRO A 38 -4.42 17.77 -11.41
CA PRO A 38 -5.55 18.21 -12.21
C PRO A 38 -6.02 19.60 -11.78
N THR A 39 -6.13 20.52 -12.74
CA THR A 39 -6.65 21.87 -12.52
C THR A 39 -7.75 22.13 -13.55
N PRO A 40 -9.03 22.24 -13.15
CA PRO A 40 -9.54 22.11 -11.77
C PRO A 40 -9.44 20.68 -11.19
N PRO A 41 -9.52 20.51 -9.86
CA PRO A 41 -9.59 19.18 -9.23
C PRO A 41 -10.78 18.37 -9.76
N LEU A 42 -10.59 17.06 -9.94
CA LEU A 42 -11.65 16.20 -10.50
C LEU A 42 -12.79 16.02 -9.50
N CYS A 43 -14.03 15.98 -9.97
CA CYS A 43 -15.22 15.88 -9.12
C CYS A 43 -16.00 14.59 -9.41
N PRO A 44 -15.52 13.42 -8.94
CA PRO A 44 -16.24 12.16 -9.13
C PRO A 44 -17.60 12.16 -8.45
N ARG A 45 -18.54 11.39 -8.96
CA ARG A 45 -19.82 11.16 -8.26
C ARG A 45 -19.57 10.41 -6.95
N SER A 46 -18.71 9.40 -7.01
CA SER A 46 -18.28 8.58 -5.88
C SER A 46 -17.33 9.33 -4.94
N ARG A 47 -17.21 8.84 -3.70
CA ARG A 47 -16.31 9.39 -2.68
C ARG A 47 -15.28 8.34 -2.30
N ILE A 48 -14.04 8.78 -2.09
CA ILE A 48 -12.95 7.97 -1.59
C ILE A 48 -12.78 8.18 -0.09
N ILE A 49 -12.79 7.10 0.68
CA ILE A 49 -12.60 7.10 2.14
C ILE A 49 -11.33 6.32 2.47
N LEU A 50 -10.26 7.01 2.85
CA LEU A 50 -9.00 6.38 3.25
C LEU A 50 -8.97 6.16 4.76
N LEU A 51 -8.88 4.89 5.18
CA LEU A 51 -8.57 4.49 6.55
C LEU A 51 -7.05 4.33 6.67
N GLN A 52 -6.37 5.43 7.05
CA GLN A 52 -4.91 5.51 7.01
C GLN A 52 -4.26 5.05 8.32
N HIS A 53 -3.33 4.12 8.20
CA HIS A 53 -2.49 3.68 9.32
C HIS A 53 -1.54 4.82 9.77
N PRO A 54 -1.38 5.08 11.08
CA PRO A 54 -0.58 6.21 11.57
C PRO A 54 0.90 6.23 11.13
N ALA A 55 1.47 5.07 10.81
CA ALA A 55 2.85 4.99 10.35
C ALA A 55 3.05 5.52 8.92
N GLU A 56 1.99 5.68 8.14
CA GLU A 56 2.08 6.15 6.75
C GLU A 56 2.25 7.66 6.62
N GLU A 57 1.83 8.42 7.62
CA GLU A 57 2.00 9.87 7.65
C GLU A 57 3.47 10.28 7.54
N LYS A 58 4.36 9.52 8.19
CA LYS A 58 5.80 9.79 8.25
C LYS A 58 6.58 9.36 7.00
N ARG A 59 5.90 8.84 5.97
CA ARG A 59 6.57 8.40 4.73
C ARG A 59 6.78 9.57 3.78
N CYS A 60 8.03 9.77 3.35
CA CYS A 60 8.42 10.85 2.44
C CYS A 60 7.85 10.74 1.01
N LEU A 61 7.39 9.55 0.60
CA LEU A 61 6.86 9.29 -0.75
C LEU A 61 5.43 8.72 -0.64
N ARG A 62 4.56 9.43 0.09
CA ARG A 62 3.16 9.07 0.28
C ARG A 62 2.32 9.54 -0.93
N THR A 63 1.44 8.69 -1.43
CA THR A 63 0.56 9.00 -2.58
C THR A 63 -0.86 9.41 -2.18
N ALA A 64 -1.27 9.17 -0.93
CA ALA A 64 -2.57 9.60 -0.41
C ALA A 64 -2.81 11.13 -0.52
N PRO A 65 -1.82 12.02 -0.27
CA PRO A 65 -2.03 13.46 -0.49
C PRO A 65 -2.26 13.84 -1.96
N MET A 66 -1.63 13.13 -2.90
CA MET A 66 -1.87 13.37 -4.33
C MET A 66 -3.33 13.12 -4.68
N LEU A 67 -3.91 12.03 -4.16
CA LEU A 67 -5.32 11.72 -4.32
C LEU A 67 -6.22 12.77 -3.66
N ARG A 68 -5.89 13.20 -2.43
CA ARG A 68 -6.67 14.18 -1.68
C ARG A 68 -6.73 15.55 -2.36
N PHE A 69 -5.63 15.99 -2.97
CA PHE A 69 -5.55 17.29 -3.66
C PHE A 69 -5.97 17.23 -5.12
N GLY A 70 -5.89 16.07 -5.76
CA GLY A 70 -6.36 15.89 -7.15
C GLY A 70 -7.88 15.81 -7.28
N LEU A 71 -8.58 15.60 -6.16
CA LEU A 71 -10.04 15.51 -6.09
C LEU A 71 -10.64 16.76 -5.44
N SER A 72 -11.85 17.11 -5.88
CA SER A 72 -12.67 18.19 -5.32
C SER A 72 -12.93 17.99 -3.82
N GLU A 73 -13.34 19.08 -3.15
CA GLU A 73 -13.65 19.05 -1.73
C GLU A 73 -14.68 17.96 -1.40
N ASN A 74 -14.51 17.31 -0.23
CA ASN A 74 -15.35 16.20 0.26
C ASN A 74 -15.36 14.91 -0.58
N LYS A 75 -14.64 14.85 -1.71
CA LYS A 75 -14.52 13.64 -2.55
C LYS A 75 -13.41 12.67 -2.11
N CYS A 76 -12.46 13.13 -1.29
CA CYS A 76 -11.48 12.26 -0.64
C CYS A 76 -11.40 12.61 0.84
N LEU A 77 -11.81 11.69 1.71
CA LEU A 77 -11.71 11.83 3.17
C LEU A 77 -10.62 10.92 3.71
N ILE A 78 -9.76 11.42 4.60
CA ILE A 78 -8.67 10.65 5.20
C ILE A 78 -8.90 10.57 6.72
N TYR A 79 -9.12 9.36 7.21
CA TYR A 79 -9.28 9.06 8.62
C TYR A 79 -8.06 8.29 9.13
N LYS A 80 -7.34 8.92 10.06
CA LYS A 80 -6.13 8.33 10.65
C LYS A 80 -6.47 7.47 11.86
N GLY A 81 -5.88 6.28 11.95
CA GLY A 81 -6.02 5.43 13.12
C GLY A 81 -5.78 3.94 12.86
N LYS A 82 -5.89 3.16 13.94
CA LYS A 82 -5.88 1.69 13.88
C LYS A 82 -7.26 1.08 14.20
N ARG A 83 -8.12 1.87 14.86
CA ARG A 83 -9.48 1.51 15.26
C ARG A 83 -10.47 2.50 14.65
N PHE A 84 -11.50 1.98 14.01
CA PHE A 84 -12.53 2.71 13.26
C PHE A 84 -13.92 2.16 13.61
N PRO A 85 -14.96 3.02 13.68
CA PRO A 85 -14.91 4.45 13.40
C PRO A 85 -14.24 5.28 14.53
N GLY A 86 -14.04 4.69 15.72
CA GLY A 86 -13.51 5.40 16.89
C GLY A 86 -14.59 6.26 17.53
N ARG A 87 -14.31 7.55 17.81
CA ARG A 87 -15.32 8.53 18.29
C ARG A 87 -15.94 9.39 17.17
N ARG A 88 -15.65 9.04 15.91
CA ARG A 88 -15.99 9.84 14.72
C ARG A 88 -17.34 9.40 14.17
N ARG A 89 -18.38 10.19 14.45
CA ARG A 89 -19.76 9.90 14.05
C ARG A 89 -19.96 10.00 12.54
N ASP A 90 -19.30 10.98 11.91
CA ASP A 90 -19.25 11.18 10.46
C ASP A 90 -18.76 9.92 9.73
N LEU A 91 -17.66 9.33 10.19
CA LEU A 91 -17.16 8.08 9.60
C LEU A 91 -18.11 6.92 9.88
N GLU A 92 -18.69 6.83 11.07
CA GLU A 92 -19.63 5.76 11.40
C GLU A 92 -20.85 5.77 10.48
N THR A 93 -21.43 6.95 10.23
CA THR A 93 -22.53 7.13 9.27
C THR A 93 -22.12 6.66 7.88
N ILE A 94 -20.99 7.13 7.35
CA ILE A 94 -20.49 6.73 6.03
C ILE A 94 -20.31 5.21 5.95
N LEU A 95 -19.71 4.57 6.96
CA LEU A 95 -19.46 3.13 6.94
C LEU A 95 -20.74 2.27 7.00
N GLN A 96 -21.88 2.85 7.40
CA GLN A 96 -23.17 2.16 7.49
C GLN A 96 -24.08 2.45 6.28
N GLU A 97 -23.71 3.38 5.40
CA GLU A 97 -24.49 3.67 4.19
C GLU A 97 -24.53 2.46 3.24
N PRO A 98 -25.68 2.19 2.59
CA PRO A 98 -25.86 1.00 1.75
C PRO A 98 -24.97 1.00 0.49
N ASN A 99 -24.59 2.18 -0.01
CA ASN A 99 -23.69 2.36 -1.14
C ASN A 99 -22.20 2.37 -0.73
N THR A 100 -21.88 1.99 0.51
CA THR A 100 -20.50 1.89 0.97
C THR A 100 -19.92 0.52 0.64
N ILE A 101 -18.79 0.53 -0.06
CA ILE A 101 -18.05 -0.66 -0.47
C ILE A 101 -16.61 -0.58 0.03
N LEU A 102 -16.04 -1.72 0.42
CA LEU A 102 -14.69 -1.81 0.93
C LEU A 102 -13.81 -2.51 -0.09
N LEU A 103 -12.80 -1.80 -0.61
CA LEU A 103 -11.79 -2.41 -1.44
C LEU A 103 -10.79 -3.18 -0.56
N TYR A 104 -11.05 -4.48 -0.40
CA TYR A 104 -10.22 -5.35 0.42
C TYR A 104 -10.27 -6.82 -0.04
N PRO A 105 -9.10 -7.49 -0.20
CA PRO A 105 -8.97 -8.88 -0.61
C PRO A 105 -9.53 -9.99 0.31
N SER A 106 -10.80 -9.96 0.72
CA SER A 106 -11.34 -11.05 1.53
C SER A 106 -11.68 -12.29 0.68
N PRO A 107 -11.80 -13.49 1.30
CA PRO A 107 -12.24 -14.69 0.59
C PRO A 107 -13.60 -14.54 -0.12
N ASP A 108 -14.48 -13.71 0.44
CA ASP A 108 -15.83 -13.45 -0.08
C ASP A 108 -15.92 -12.16 -0.92
N ALA A 109 -14.76 -11.55 -1.23
CA ALA A 109 -14.70 -10.33 -2.02
C ALA A 109 -15.11 -10.60 -3.48
N VAL A 110 -16.03 -9.77 -3.98
CA VAL A 110 -16.52 -9.84 -5.36
C VAL A 110 -15.69 -8.91 -6.24
N ASP A 111 -15.48 -9.28 -7.51
CA ASP A 111 -14.87 -8.35 -8.48
C ASP A 111 -15.72 -7.09 -8.64
N LEU A 112 -15.08 -5.91 -8.59
CA LEU A 112 -15.77 -4.63 -8.70
C LEU A 112 -16.56 -4.52 -10.01
N LYS A 113 -15.99 -5.02 -11.12
CA LYS A 113 -16.66 -5.00 -12.42
C LYS A 113 -17.94 -5.85 -12.40
N SER A 114 -17.88 -7.05 -11.81
CA SER A 114 -19.07 -7.89 -11.63
C SER A 114 -20.11 -7.27 -10.71
N LEU A 115 -19.70 -6.51 -9.69
CA LEU A 115 -20.65 -5.80 -8.83
C LEU A 115 -21.44 -4.75 -9.62
N LEU A 116 -20.79 -3.97 -10.47
CA LEU A 116 -21.42 -2.93 -11.28
C LEU A 116 -22.42 -3.50 -12.29
N GLN A 117 -22.12 -4.64 -12.90
CA GLN A 117 -23.03 -5.31 -13.84
C GLN A 117 -24.35 -5.78 -13.20
N ASN A 118 -24.33 -6.06 -11.89
CA ASN A 118 -25.50 -6.55 -11.15
C ASN A 118 -26.27 -5.43 -10.43
N ASN A 119 -25.71 -4.22 -10.33
CA ASN A 119 -26.29 -3.09 -9.60
C ASN A 119 -26.58 -1.92 -10.54
N ASN A 120 -27.61 -2.04 -11.37
CA ASN A 120 -28.00 -1.00 -12.33
C ASN A 120 -28.54 0.29 -11.69
N ALA A 121 -28.88 0.29 -10.40
CA ALA A 121 -29.53 1.43 -9.74
C ALA A 121 -28.54 2.40 -9.05
N GLU A 122 -27.38 1.93 -8.60
CA GLU A 122 -26.46 2.73 -7.79
C GLU A 122 -25.48 3.49 -8.68
N THR A 123 -25.49 4.81 -8.59
CA THR A 123 -24.71 5.70 -9.47
C THR A 123 -23.52 6.36 -8.76
N SER A 124 -23.41 6.18 -7.44
CA SER A 124 -22.32 6.73 -6.63
C SER A 124 -22.04 5.86 -5.42
N PHE A 125 -20.76 5.65 -5.10
CA PHE A 125 -20.34 4.81 -3.98
C PHE A 125 -19.48 5.58 -2.98
N ASN A 126 -19.51 5.17 -1.72
CA ASN A 126 -18.41 5.44 -0.79
C ASN A 126 -17.40 4.30 -0.88
N LEU A 127 -16.29 4.53 -1.58
CA LEU A 127 -15.23 3.55 -1.74
C LEU A 127 -14.24 3.68 -0.57
N VAL A 128 -14.27 2.70 0.33
CA VAL A 128 -13.34 2.61 1.45
C VAL A 128 -12.08 1.88 1.03
N LEU A 129 -10.92 2.49 1.28
CA LEU A 129 -9.59 1.90 1.12
C LEU A 129 -8.83 1.91 2.45
N ILE A 130 -8.02 0.88 2.70
CA ILE A 130 -7.17 0.81 3.89
C ILE A 130 -5.74 1.19 3.50
N ASP A 131 -5.33 2.41 3.82
CA ASP A 131 -4.00 2.94 3.45
C ASP A 131 -2.94 2.51 4.47
N GLY A 132 -2.12 1.56 4.05
CA GLY A 132 -1.04 1.00 4.84
C GLY A 132 -0.40 -0.20 4.13
N THR A 133 0.79 -0.58 4.58
CA THR A 133 1.41 -1.85 4.18
C THR A 133 0.47 -3.03 4.45
N TRP A 134 0.61 -4.12 3.68
CA TRP A 134 -0.27 -5.29 3.84
C TRP A 134 -0.46 -5.81 5.29
N PRO A 135 0.59 -5.93 6.12
CA PRO A 135 0.41 -6.32 7.53
C PRO A 135 -0.43 -5.30 8.33
N GLN A 136 -0.26 -4.01 8.06
CA GLN A 136 -1.04 -2.95 8.72
C GLN A 136 -2.49 -2.96 8.23
N ALA A 137 -2.71 -3.08 6.92
CA ALA A 137 -4.05 -3.13 6.34
C ALA A 137 -4.83 -4.34 6.87
N LYS A 138 -4.19 -5.50 6.92
CA LYS A 138 -4.76 -6.71 7.53
C LYS A 138 -5.06 -6.50 9.02
N ALA A 139 -4.17 -5.86 9.77
CA ALA A 139 -4.41 -5.57 11.18
C ALA A 139 -5.59 -4.61 11.38
N ILE A 140 -5.72 -3.56 10.55
CA ILE A 140 -6.87 -2.65 10.56
C ILE A 140 -8.13 -3.44 10.24
N PHE A 141 -8.17 -4.20 9.15
CA PHE A 141 -9.35 -5.00 8.79
C PHE A 141 -9.76 -5.96 9.92
N SER A 142 -8.83 -6.79 10.40
CA SER A 142 -9.14 -7.79 11.44
C SER A 142 -9.55 -7.18 12.79
N SER A 143 -9.13 -5.95 13.07
CA SER A 143 -9.37 -5.30 14.36
C SER A 143 -10.61 -4.40 14.40
N ASN A 144 -11.33 -4.26 13.27
CA ASN A 144 -12.49 -3.38 13.14
C ASN A 144 -13.70 -4.16 12.58
N PRO A 145 -14.57 -4.70 13.45
CA PRO A 145 -15.71 -5.53 13.05
C PRO A 145 -16.70 -4.84 12.09
N ILE A 146 -16.83 -3.51 12.16
CA ILE A 146 -17.68 -2.75 11.24
C ILE A 146 -17.29 -2.97 9.77
N LEU A 147 -15.99 -3.13 9.48
CA LEU A 147 -15.49 -3.33 8.13
C LEU A 147 -15.87 -4.69 7.55
N HIS A 148 -16.17 -5.67 8.40
CA HIS A 148 -16.56 -7.02 7.95
C HIS A 148 -18.01 -7.05 7.46
N LYS A 149 -18.83 -6.09 7.92
CA LYS A 149 -20.22 -5.93 7.50
C LYS A 149 -20.36 -5.21 6.15
N ILE A 150 -19.32 -4.47 5.74
CA ILE A 150 -19.30 -3.74 4.47
C ILE A 150 -19.07 -4.74 3.34
N LYS A 151 -19.76 -4.55 2.22
CA LYS A 151 -19.55 -5.34 1.00
C LYS A 151 -18.09 -5.20 0.55
N GLN A 152 -17.37 -6.31 0.59
CA GLN A 152 -15.97 -6.35 0.17
C GLN A 152 -15.88 -6.58 -1.34
N VAL A 153 -15.05 -5.77 -1.98
CA VAL A 153 -14.75 -5.84 -3.41
C VAL A 153 -13.24 -5.96 -3.64
N LYS A 154 -12.86 -6.50 -4.79
CA LYS A 154 -11.48 -6.55 -5.29
C LYS A 154 -11.43 -5.92 -6.69
N LEU A 155 -10.32 -5.29 -7.06
CA LEU A 155 -10.06 -5.02 -8.47
C LEU A 155 -9.20 -6.14 -9.02
N ILE A 156 -9.58 -6.63 -10.19
CA ILE A 156 -8.76 -7.52 -11.00
C ILE A 156 -8.16 -6.63 -12.09
N THR A 157 -6.86 -6.34 -11.99
CA THR A 157 -6.12 -5.51 -12.94
C THR A 157 -4.87 -6.25 -13.39
N HIS A 158 -4.50 -6.05 -14.66
CA HIS A 158 -3.22 -6.49 -15.22
C HIS A 158 -2.23 -5.33 -15.38
N SER A 159 -2.57 -4.15 -14.85
CA SER A 159 -1.75 -2.95 -14.95
C SER A 159 -0.51 -3.07 -14.07
N VAL A 160 0.64 -2.74 -14.64
CA VAL A 160 1.90 -2.57 -13.89
C VAL A 160 1.89 -1.20 -13.23
N SER A 161 2.30 -1.11 -11.97
CA SER A 161 2.36 0.16 -11.25
C SER A 161 3.38 1.12 -11.89
N ASN A 162 2.97 2.37 -12.07
CA ASN A 162 3.82 3.50 -12.42
C ASN A 162 4.70 3.94 -11.24
N TYR A 163 4.47 3.40 -10.04
CA TYR A 163 5.25 3.75 -8.85
C TYR A 163 6.59 2.99 -8.79
N ILE A 164 7.43 3.25 -9.77
CA ILE A 164 8.67 2.50 -10.05
C ILE A 164 9.83 2.82 -9.10
N ILE A 165 9.74 3.91 -8.33
CA ILE A 165 10.77 4.28 -7.34
C ILE A 165 10.54 3.60 -5.97
N ARG A 166 9.55 2.71 -5.85
CA ARG A 166 9.33 1.88 -4.67
C ARG A 166 9.14 0.42 -5.03
N THR A 167 9.76 -0.44 -4.23
CA THR A 167 9.60 -1.89 -4.39
C THR A 167 8.20 -2.35 -4.01
N GLN A 168 7.42 -2.74 -5.02
CA GLN A 168 6.11 -3.37 -4.83
C GLN A 168 6.27 -4.82 -4.30
N PRO A 169 5.31 -5.34 -3.49
CA PRO A 169 5.31 -6.73 -3.07
C PRO A 169 5.25 -7.71 -4.26
N THR A 170 4.38 -7.44 -5.22
CA THR A 170 4.12 -8.25 -6.43
C THR A 170 3.98 -7.32 -7.64
N GLU A 171 4.04 -7.84 -8.86
CA GLU A 171 3.91 -7.03 -10.09
C GLU A 171 2.51 -6.43 -10.29
N GLY A 172 1.48 -7.02 -9.66
CA GLY A 172 0.10 -6.52 -9.71
C GLY A 172 -0.28 -5.57 -8.58
N CYS A 173 0.67 -5.16 -7.72
CA CYS A 173 0.38 -4.24 -6.63
C CYS A 173 0.43 -2.79 -7.09
N LEU A 174 -0.63 -2.04 -6.77
CA LEU A 174 -0.76 -0.61 -7.06
C LEU A 174 -0.54 0.22 -5.79
N SER A 175 -0.12 1.47 -5.97
CA SER A 175 -0.12 2.47 -4.90
C SER A 175 -1.55 2.86 -4.49
N THR A 176 -1.72 3.55 -3.37
CA THR A 176 -3.02 4.07 -2.92
C THR A 176 -3.70 4.95 -3.97
N LEU A 177 -2.94 5.83 -4.62
CA LEU A 177 -3.42 6.70 -5.69
C LEU A 177 -3.88 5.91 -6.92
N GLU A 178 -3.06 4.97 -7.38
CA GLU A 178 -3.38 4.13 -8.55
C GLU A 178 -4.60 3.25 -8.29
N THR A 179 -4.65 2.65 -7.11
CA THR A 179 -5.77 1.80 -6.69
C THR A 179 -7.09 2.59 -6.71
N ALA A 180 -7.09 3.81 -6.14
CA ALA A 180 -8.28 4.67 -6.15
C ALA A 180 -8.62 5.14 -7.58
N THR A 181 -7.61 5.45 -8.40
CA THR A 181 -7.79 5.88 -9.79
C THR A 181 -8.45 4.79 -10.63
N GLU A 182 -7.92 3.57 -10.62
CA GLU A 182 -8.49 2.44 -11.36
C GLU A 182 -9.90 2.11 -10.88
N ALA A 183 -10.16 2.20 -9.57
CA ALA A 183 -11.50 2.01 -9.05
C ALA A 183 -12.48 3.09 -9.55
N LEU A 184 -12.10 4.37 -9.57
CA LEU A 184 -12.95 5.45 -10.09
C LEU A 184 -13.23 5.29 -11.59
N ILE A 185 -12.23 4.92 -12.39
CA ILE A 185 -12.39 4.64 -13.82
C ILE A 185 -13.45 3.54 -14.02
N LEU A 186 -13.39 2.47 -13.23
CA LEU A 186 -14.37 1.37 -13.33
C LEU A 186 -15.76 1.79 -12.84
N LEU A 187 -15.85 2.49 -11.71
CA LEU A 187 -17.12 2.90 -11.10
C LEU A 187 -17.91 3.88 -11.98
N GLU A 188 -17.22 4.77 -12.69
CA GLU A 188 -17.85 5.86 -13.42
C GLU A 188 -17.64 5.80 -14.93
N ASN A 189 -16.91 4.79 -15.41
CA ASN A 189 -16.60 4.57 -16.82
C ASN A 189 -16.00 5.82 -17.50
N ASP A 190 -15.02 6.44 -16.83
CA ASP A 190 -14.35 7.66 -17.29
C ASP A 190 -12.83 7.52 -17.14
N ASP A 191 -12.12 7.38 -18.25
CA ASP A 191 -10.65 7.34 -18.29
C ASP A 191 -10.00 8.69 -17.92
N GLY A 192 -10.76 9.78 -17.84
CA GLY A 192 -10.29 11.10 -17.39
C GLY A 192 -9.68 11.08 -15.99
N TYR A 193 -10.07 10.12 -15.13
CA TYR A 193 -9.46 9.93 -13.81
C TYR A 193 -7.98 9.53 -13.88
N ARG A 194 -7.47 9.02 -15.01
CA ARG A 194 -6.02 8.76 -15.19
C ARG A 194 -5.16 10.02 -14.97
N ASN A 195 -5.75 11.21 -15.12
CA ASN A 195 -5.07 12.47 -14.80
C ASN A 195 -4.63 12.58 -13.33
N LEU A 196 -5.24 11.82 -12.41
CA LEU A 196 -4.80 11.74 -11.02
C LEU A 196 -3.38 11.16 -10.87
N LEU A 197 -2.88 10.43 -11.86
CA LEU A 197 -1.56 9.78 -11.81
C LEU A 197 -0.40 10.71 -12.17
N ARG A 198 -0.67 11.88 -12.77
CA ARG A 198 0.37 12.82 -13.22
C ARG A 198 1.34 13.25 -12.10
N PRO A 199 0.90 13.58 -10.87
CA PRO A 199 1.81 13.90 -9.78
C PRO A 199 2.75 12.74 -9.38
N LEU A 200 2.27 11.50 -9.49
CA LEU A 200 3.07 10.32 -9.22
C LEU A 200 4.15 10.12 -10.30
N GLN A 201 3.80 10.35 -11.56
CA GLN A 201 4.75 10.33 -12.68
C GLN A 201 5.83 11.39 -12.46
N THR A 202 5.44 12.64 -12.20
CA THR A 202 6.40 13.73 -11.90
C THR A 202 7.30 13.41 -10.71
N LEU A 203 6.77 12.81 -9.65
CA LEU A 203 7.57 12.36 -8.53
C LEU A 203 8.61 11.30 -8.94
N CYS A 204 8.21 10.32 -9.74
CA CYS A 204 9.10 9.26 -10.22
C CYS A 204 10.17 9.82 -11.16
N ASP A 205 9.78 10.65 -12.13
CA ASP A 205 10.69 11.28 -13.09
C ASP A 205 11.76 12.10 -12.38
N PHE A 206 11.35 12.94 -11.42
CA PHE A 206 12.29 13.72 -10.62
C PHE A 206 13.29 12.82 -9.88
N GLN A 207 12.80 11.75 -9.24
CA GLN A 207 13.65 10.84 -8.46
C GLN A 207 14.64 10.10 -9.38
N LEU A 208 14.20 9.62 -10.54
CA LEU A 208 15.06 8.95 -11.52
C LEU A 208 16.14 9.89 -12.08
N GLN A 209 15.77 11.12 -12.42
CA GLN A 209 16.73 12.14 -12.87
C GLN A 209 17.78 12.49 -11.82
N ASN A 210 17.47 12.27 -10.54
CA ASN A 210 18.37 12.53 -9.41
C ASN A 210 18.96 11.22 -8.82
N GLY A 211 19.07 10.17 -9.65
CA GLY A 211 19.83 8.96 -9.32
C GLY A 211 19.05 7.87 -8.58
N ALA A 212 17.73 7.98 -8.45
CA ALA A 212 16.93 6.83 -8.02
C ALA A 212 16.97 5.72 -9.09
N VAL A 213 16.89 4.48 -8.65
CA VAL A 213 16.87 3.31 -9.53
C VAL A 213 15.45 2.75 -9.56
N SER A 214 15.01 2.28 -10.74
CA SER A 214 13.73 1.58 -10.86
C SER A 214 13.77 0.27 -10.06
N HIS A 215 12.75 0.06 -9.22
CA HIS A 215 12.62 -1.13 -8.42
C HIS A 215 11.73 -2.15 -9.10
N GLN A 216 12.28 -3.34 -9.33
CA GLN A 216 11.49 -4.52 -9.67
C GLN A 216 10.68 -5.00 -8.46
N SER A 217 9.59 -5.73 -8.69
CA SER A 217 8.77 -6.28 -7.60
C SER A 217 9.59 -7.24 -6.71
N LYS A 218 9.21 -7.39 -5.43
CA LYS A 218 9.88 -8.37 -4.55
C LYS A 218 9.78 -9.76 -5.13
N GLU A 219 8.63 -10.14 -5.69
CA GLU A 219 8.44 -11.43 -6.36
C GLU A 219 9.40 -11.64 -7.52
N PHE A 220 9.57 -10.64 -8.40
CA PHE A 220 10.53 -10.68 -9.51
C PHE A 220 11.97 -10.83 -9.01
N LEU A 221 12.38 -10.03 -8.03
CA LEU A 221 13.72 -10.13 -7.45
C LEU A 221 13.94 -11.50 -6.78
N ILE A 222 12.89 -12.05 -6.21
CA ILE A 222 12.92 -13.34 -5.53
C ILE A 222 12.96 -14.51 -6.53
N SER A 223 12.24 -14.43 -7.65
CA SER A 223 12.23 -15.45 -8.71
C SER A 223 13.55 -15.45 -9.48
N ASN A 224 14.14 -14.28 -9.72
CA ASN A 224 15.41 -14.12 -10.42
C ASN A 224 16.66 -14.20 -9.53
N ASN A 225 16.53 -14.63 -8.26
CA ASN A 225 17.63 -14.74 -7.28
C ASN A 225 18.41 -13.43 -7.00
N GLN A 226 17.80 -12.27 -7.26
CA GLN A 226 18.39 -10.93 -7.06
C GLN A 226 17.96 -10.26 -5.75
N TYR A 227 17.15 -10.92 -4.91
CA TYR A 227 16.68 -10.36 -3.63
C TYR A 227 17.76 -10.46 -2.54
N PRO A 228 18.28 -9.33 -2.01
CA PRO A 228 19.49 -9.31 -1.17
C PRO A 228 19.26 -9.73 0.30
N LYS A 229 18.00 -9.81 0.76
CA LYS A 229 17.67 -10.12 2.16
C LYS A 229 17.32 -11.60 2.34
N ARG A 230 17.70 -12.17 3.49
CA ARG A 230 17.31 -13.54 3.87
C ARG A 230 15.79 -13.70 3.84
N ILE A 231 15.32 -14.68 3.08
CA ILE A 231 13.90 -14.97 2.89
C ILE A 231 13.37 -15.65 4.16
N GLY A 232 12.45 -14.99 4.87
CA GLY A 232 11.87 -15.51 6.10
C GLY A 232 10.97 -16.75 5.87
N LYS A 233 10.78 -17.58 6.91
CA LYS A 233 10.01 -18.83 6.85
C LYS A 233 8.60 -18.69 6.22
N ARG A 234 7.93 -17.57 6.46
CA ARG A 234 6.58 -17.26 5.92
C ARG A 234 6.59 -17.02 4.41
N LEU A 235 7.64 -16.38 3.90
CA LEU A 235 7.80 -16.09 2.48
C LEU A 235 8.27 -17.35 1.72
N ASN A 236 9.07 -18.22 2.36
CA ASN A 236 9.36 -19.57 1.84
C ASN A 236 8.10 -20.45 1.72
N LYS A 237 7.15 -20.35 2.66
CA LYS A 237 5.87 -21.05 2.56
C LYS A 237 5.04 -20.53 1.37
N HIS A 238 5.11 -19.24 1.09
CA HIS A 238 4.45 -18.63 -0.08
C HIS A 238 5.13 -19.03 -1.40
N LYS A 239 6.47 -19.10 -1.44
CA LYS A 239 7.22 -19.65 -2.57
C LYS A 239 6.80 -21.07 -2.93
N ARG A 240 6.67 -21.94 -1.91
CA ARG A 240 6.19 -23.32 -2.10
C ARG A 240 4.78 -23.38 -2.68
N SER A 241 3.91 -22.43 -2.34
CA SER A 241 2.56 -22.35 -2.93
C SER A 241 2.53 -21.78 -4.35
N LEU A 242 3.60 -21.12 -4.81
CA LEU A 242 3.74 -20.51 -6.14
C LEU A 242 4.69 -21.27 -7.07
N GLY A 243 5.22 -22.43 -6.67
CA GLY A 243 6.17 -23.21 -7.48
C GLY A 243 7.56 -22.60 -7.64
N LEU A 244 7.91 -21.56 -6.88
CA LEU A 244 9.19 -20.85 -7.00
C LEU A 244 10.32 -21.53 -6.19
N PRO A 245 11.56 -21.54 -6.70
CA PRO A 245 12.69 -22.17 -6.03
C PRO A 245 12.97 -21.55 -4.63
N VAL A 246 13.15 -22.43 -3.64
CA VAL A 246 13.46 -22.06 -2.25
C VAL A 246 14.96 -22.25 -2.03
N ARG A 247 15.70 -21.17 -1.74
CA ARG A 247 17.06 -21.30 -1.20
C ARG A 247 16.96 -21.78 0.25
N ALA A 248 17.41 -23.01 0.53
CA ALA A 248 17.91 -23.35 1.85
C ALA A 248 19.15 -22.48 2.07
N GLY A 249 19.22 -21.76 3.20
CA GLY A 249 20.39 -20.93 3.49
C GLY A 249 21.64 -21.80 3.50
N LEU A 250 22.63 -21.47 2.68
CA LEU A 250 23.99 -21.97 2.89
C LEU A 250 24.52 -21.38 4.21
N PRO A 251 25.23 -22.17 5.04
CA PRO A 251 25.90 -21.65 6.22
C PRO A 251 26.94 -20.63 5.77
N LEU A 252 27.02 -19.49 6.46
CA LEU A 252 28.23 -18.68 6.43
C LEU A 252 29.14 -19.29 7.51
N ASP A 253 30.32 -19.72 7.11
CA ASP A 253 31.42 -19.99 8.03
C ASP A 253 31.69 -18.73 8.85
N GLY A 254 31.78 -18.86 10.17
CA GLY A 254 32.21 -17.76 11.03
C GLY A 254 31.42 -17.62 12.33
N ASP A 255 31.97 -18.29 13.34
CA ASP A 255 32.08 -17.83 14.72
C ASP A 255 30.98 -18.15 15.75
N SER A 256 31.52 -18.49 16.91
CA SER A 256 30.97 -19.14 18.07
C SER A 256 29.98 -18.27 18.84
N SER A 257 29.19 -18.96 19.67
CA SER A 257 28.37 -18.43 20.76
C SER A 257 27.04 -17.76 20.39
N TYR A 258 25.99 -18.58 20.25
CA TYR A 258 24.75 -18.37 21.01
C TYR A 258 23.90 -19.66 20.97
N ARG A 259 24.05 -20.49 22.01
CA ARG A 259 23.16 -21.65 22.22
C ARG A 259 21.76 -21.14 22.53
N LYS A 260 20.75 -21.57 21.76
CA LYS A 260 19.35 -21.55 22.21
C LYS A 260 18.96 -22.95 22.68
N PRO A 261 18.27 -23.09 23.83
CA PRO A 261 17.95 -24.39 24.39
C PRO A 261 16.89 -25.12 23.58
N THR A 262 17.16 -26.39 23.33
CA THR A 262 16.28 -27.41 22.78
C THR A 262 15.07 -27.59 23.71
N ARG A 263 13.87 -27.56 23.15
CA ARG A 263 12.71 -28.18 23.79
C ARG A 263 12.15 -29.24 22.85
N THR A 264 12.50 -30.47 23.17
CA THR A 264 11.98 -31.72 22.63
C THR A 264 10.49 -31.83 22.96
N ILE A 265 9.66 -32.07 21.96
CA ILE A 265 8.39 -32.79 22.15
C ILE A 265 8.29 -33.84 21.05
N TYR A 266 8.11 -35.07 21.49
CA TYR A 266 7.92 -36.30 20.72
C TYR A 266 6.49 -36.45 20.20
N THR A 267 6.34 -37.45 19.32
CA THR A 267 5.12 -38.17 18.86
C THR A 267 4.61 -37.71 17.49
N SER A 268 4.25 -38.58 16.54
CA SER A 268 4.48 -40.00 16.27
C SER A 268 3.91 -40.21 14.86
N LEU A 269 4.61 -40.98 14.03
CA LEU A 269 4.17 -41.34 12.68
C LEU A 269 3.02 -42.35 12.74
N THR A 270 1.93 -42.09 12.03
CA THR A 270 1.15 -43.13 11.35
C THR A 270 0.77 -42.65 9.96
N ASN A 271 0.90 -43.57 9.01
CA ASN A 271 0.90 -43.35 7.57
C ASN A 271 -0.38 -43.95 6.94
N THR A 272 -0.72 -43.47 5.74
CA THR A 272 -1.62 -44.05 4.68
C THR A 272 -3.11 -43.64 4.63
N PRO A 273 -3.79 -43.73 3.47
CA PRO A 273 -3.46 -43.05 2.20
C PRO A 273 -4.69 -42.39 1.52
N SER A 274 -4.43 -41.70 0.39
CA SER A 274 -5.35 -41.32 -0.70
C SER A 274 -6.60 -40.48 -0.40
N GLU A 275 -6.64 -39.27 -0.94
CA GLU A 275 -7.72 -38.85 -1.85
C GLU A 275 -7.31 -37.60 -2.64
N THR A 276 -7.35 -37.72 -3.95
CA THR A 276 -7.09 -36.67 -4.93
C THR A 276 -8.09 -35.54 -4.79
N ARG A 277 -7.63 -34.35 -4.37
CA ARG A 277 -8.40 -33.10 -4.52
C ARG A 277 -7.96 -32.36 -5.78
N PRO A 278 -8.90 -31.82 -6.58
CA PRO A 278 -8.56 -31.15 -7.83
C PRO A 278 -7.75 -29.88 -7.56
N LEU A 279 -6.74 -29.64 -8.41
CA LEU A 279 -5.92 -28.45 -8.45
C LEU A 279 -6.82 -27.20 -8.58
N ARG A 280 -7.00 -26.47 -7.48
CA ARG A 280 -7.50 -25.09 -7.54
C ARG A 280 -6.44 -24.23 -8.21
N SER A 281 -6.73 -23.80 -9.43
CA SER A 281 -6.16 -22.61 -10.05
C SER A 281 -6.09 -21.49 -9.01
N ARG A 282 -4.87 -21.10 -8.63
CA ARG A 282 -4.58 -20.07 -7.62
C ARG A 282 -3.56 -19.10 -8.19
N SER A 283 -4.07 -18.19 -9.01
CA SER A 283 -3.37 -16.96 -9.40
C SER A 283 -4.39 -15.85 -9.59
N GLU A 284 -5.21 -15.58 -8.56
CA GLU A 284 -5.93 -14.32 -8.47
C GLU A 284 -5.15 -13.40 -7.53
N LEU A 285 -4.31 -12.55 -8.14
CA LEU A 285 -3.58 -11.49 -7.46
C LEU A 285 -4.61 -10.47 -6.95
N VAL A 286 -4.80 -10.46 -5.64
CA VAL A 286 -5.70 -9.51 -5.01
C VAL A 286 -4.87 -8.33 -4.52
N LEU A 287 -5.18 -7.13 -5.05
CA LEU A 287 -4.45 -5.89 -4.85
C LEU A 287 -3.99 -5.68 -3.41
N THR A 288 -2.68 -5.55 -3.23
CA THR A 288 -2.12 -5.03 -1.97
C THR A 288 -1.75 -3.58 -2.19
N MET A 289 -2.35 -2.68 -1.40
CA MET A 289 -1.92 -1.29 -1.36
C MET A 289 -0.48 -1.23 -0.83
N SER A 290 0.42 -0.67 -1.62
CA SER A 290 1.80 -0.41 -1.19
C SER A 290 1.94 1.05 -0.84
N SER A 291 2.16 1.31 0.45
CA SER A 291 2.51 2.64 0.95
C SER A 291 4.00 2.93 0.87
#